data_AF-A0A6B3G0R7-F1
#
_entry.id   AF-A0A6B3G0R7-F1
#
_cell.length_a   1.000
_cell.length_b   1.000
_cell.length_c   1.000
_cell.angle_alpha   90.00
_cell.angle_beta   90.00
_cell.angle_gamma   90.00
#
_symmetry.space_group_name_H-M   'P 1'
#
loop_
_entity.id
_entity.type
_entity.pdbx_description
1 polymer ?
#
loop_
_entity_poly.entity_id
_entity_poly.type
_entity_poly.pdbx_seq_one_letter_code
_entity_poly.pdbx_strand_id
1 'polypeptide(L)'
;CPFDPSPELRALTDHGPLTRVRSWGGTTPWAVTGHAEQRALLSDPRLSADFSHPGFPSPVDPRHTHAGGTDLSFVGMDDPEHARLR
;
A
#
# COMPACT_ATOMS: atom_id res chain seq x y z
N CYS A 1 -9.22 -21.60 -9.21
CA CYS A 1 -8.88 -22.14 -7.88
C CYS A 1 -9.06 -21.03 -6.85
N PRO A 2 -9.62 -21.32 -5.65
CA PRO A 2 -9.89 -20.28 -4.64
C PRO A 2 -8.66 -19.80 -3.88
N PHE A 3 -7.51 -20.48 -4.02
CA PHE A 3 -6.27 -20.16 -3.33
C PHE A 3 -5.23 -19.44 -4.21
N ASP A 4 -5.45 -19.39 -5.52
CA ASP A 4 -4.55 -18.70 -6.42
C ASP A 4 -4.84 -17.19 -6.39
N PRO A 5 -3.81 -16.34 -6.60
CA PRO A 5 -4.03 -14.95 -6.96
C PRO A 5 -5.00 -14.83 -8.14
N SER A 6 -5.77 -13.74 -8.18
CA SER A 6 -6.72 -13.53 -9.28
C SER A 6 -5.98 -13.52 -10.64
N PRO A 7 -6.63 -13.96 -11.73
CA PRO A 7 -6.04 -13.88 -13.07
C PRO A 7 -5.49 -12.50 -13.42
N GLU A 8 -6.18 -11.43 -13.00
CA GLU A 8 -5.80 -10.04 -13.24
C GLU A 8 -4.52 -9.66 -12.47
N LEU A 9 -4.39 -10.10 -11.20
CA LEU A 9 -3.18 -9.86 -10.42
C LEU A 9 -1.98 -10.60 -11.02
N ARG A 10 -2.19 -11.80 -11.58
CA ARG A 10 -1.13 -12.53 -12.30
C ARG A 10 -0.75 -11.82 -13.59
N ALA A 11 -1.71 -11.35 -14.38
CA ALA A 11 -1.44 -10.61 -15.62
C ALA A 11 -0.65 -9.31 -15.39
N LEU A 12 -0.79 -8.67 -14.21
CA LEU A 12 0.02 -7.48 -13.89
C LEU A 12 1.53 -7.78 -13.85
N THR A 13 1.95 -9.02 -13.57
CA THR A 13 3.36 -9.40 -13.57
C THR A 13 4.00 -9.34 -14.97
N ASP A 14 3.19 -9.50 -16.03
CA ASP A 14 3.65 -9.42 -17.42
C ASP A 14 4.12 -8.01 -17.81
N HIS A 15 3.70 -6.99 -17.06
CA HIS A 15 4.10 -5.60 -17.24
C HIS A 15 5.38 -5.22 -16.47
N GLY A 16 5.95 -6.16 -15.72
CA GLY A 16 7.15 -5.98 -14.90
C GLY A 16 6.85 -5.82 -13.40
N PRO A 17 7.90 -5.77 -12.56
CA PRO A 17 7.77 -5.85 -11.10
C PRO A 17 7.16 -4.58 -10.47
N LEU A 18 7.19 -3.44 -11.17
CA LEU A 18 6.54 -2.20 -10.80
C LEU A 18 5.70 -1.68 -11.97
N THR A 19 4.39 -1.51 -11.76
CA THR A 19 3.48 -1.04 -12.79
C THR A 19 2.53 0.02 -12.23
N ARG A 20 2.26 1.09 -12.97
CA ARG A 20 1.23 2.08 -12.58
C ARG A 20 -0.16 1.49 -12.79
N VAL A 21 -1.00 1.52 -11.78
CA VAL A 21 -2.39 1.05 -11.84
C VAL A 21 -3.34 2.19 -11.53
N ARG A 22 -4.56 2.16 -12.07
CA ARG A 22 -5.62 3.11 -11.71
C ARG A 22 -6.37 2.58 -10.49
N SER A 23 -6.46 3.40 -9.45
CA SER A 23 -7.30 3.12 -8.27
C SER A 23 -8.59 3.94 -8.32
N TRP A 24 -9.44 3.81 -7.31
CA TRP A 24 -10.60 4.67 -7.12
C TRP A 24 -10.17 6.15 -7.04
N GLY A 25 -11.12 7.06 -7.30
CA GLY A 25 -10.85 8.50 -7.28
C GLY A 25 -9.90 8.99 -8.38
N GLY A 26 -9.54 8.15 -9.35
CA GLY A 26 -8.66 8.51 -10.46
C GLY A 26 -7.17 8.59 -10.10
N THR A 27 -6.79 8.19 -8.88
CA THR A 27 -5.38 8.12 -8.49
C THR A 27 -4.68 7.00 -9.27
N THR A 28 -3.36 7.13 -9.42
CA THR A 28 -2.56 6.14 -10.14
C THR A 28 -1.40 5.65 -9.27
N PRO A 29 -1.58 4.79 -8.26
CA PRO A 29 -0.44 4.31 -7.48
C PRO A 29 0.45 3.33 -8.26
N TRP A 30 1.63 3.05 -7.69
CA TRP A 30 2.46 1.94 -8.13
C TRP A 30 1.95 0.63 -7.52
N ALA A 31 1.74 -0.39 -8.35
CA ALA A 31 1.59 -1.77 -7.93
C ALA A 31 2.97 -2.44 -7.98
N VAL A 32 3.34 -3.14 -6.90
CA VAL A 32 4.60 -3.88 -6.79
C VAL A 32 4.27 -5.36 -6.73
N THR A 33 4.73 -6.12 -7.73
CA THR A 33 4.46 -7.56 -7.85
C THR A 33 5.73 -8.40 -7.73
N GLY A 34 6.90 -7.79 -7.91
CA GLY A 34 8.20 -8.44 -7.74
C GLY A 34 8.59 -8.57 -6.26
N HIS A 35 9.00 -9.77 -5.85
CA HIS A 35 9.37 -10.05 -4.46
C HIS A 35 10.63 -9.29 -4.01
N ALA A 36 11.63 -9.15 -4.88
CA ALA A 36 12.86 -8.43 -4.55
C ALA A 36 12.58 -6.95 -4.32
N GLU A 37 11.77 -6.35 -5.18
CA GLU A 37 11.35 -4.95 -5.14
C GLU A 37 10.47 -4.69 -3.92
N GLN A 38 9.52 -5.58 -3.63
CA GLN A 38 8.69 -5.49 -2.44
C GLN A 38 9.55 -5.50 -1.15
N ARG A 39 10.53 -6.41 -1.05
CA ARG A 39 11.43 -6.46 0.11
C ARG A 39 12.28 -5.19 0.25
N ALA A 40 12.80 -4.67 -0.86
CA ALA A 40 13.58 -3.44 -0.87
C ALA A 40 12.73 -2.25 -0.41
N LEU A 41 11.52 -2.09 -0.97
CA LEU A 41 10.63 -0.97 -0.67
C LEU A 41 10.06 -1.03 0.76
N LEU A 42 9.62 -2.21 1.23
CA LEU A 42 9.07 -2.36 2.59
C LEU A 42 10.10 -2.18 3.72
N SER A 43 11.39 -2.10 3.39
CA SER A 43 12.47 -1.79 4.34
C SER A 43 13.10 -0.43 4.12
N ASP A 44 12.62 0.34 3.15
CA ASP A 44 13.17 1.65 2.80
C ASP A 44 12.56 2.73 3.69
N PRO A 45 13.35 3.42 4.54
CA PRO A 45 12.84 4.44 5.46
C PRO A 45 12.33 5.71 4.76
N ARG A 46 12.50 5.81 3.44
CA ARG A 46 11.93 6.91 2.63
C ARG A 46 10.45 6.71 2.34
N LEU A 47 9.91 5.50 2.55
CA LEU A 47 8.50 5.20 2.38
C LEU A 47 7.79 5.24 3.72
N SER A 48 6.62 5.87 3.72
CA SER A 48 5.80 6.06 4.91
C SER A 48 4.64 5.06 4.95
N ALA A 49 4.29 4.62 6.16
CA ALA A 49 3.10 3.83 6.46
C ALA A 49 1.92 4.69 6.95
N ASP A 50 2.09 6.01 7.09
CA ASP A 50 1.06 6.93 7.56
C ASP A 50 -0.08 7.08 6.54
N PHE A 51 -1.26 6.58 6.91
CA PHE A 51 -2.49 6.64 6.10
C PHE A 51 -2.97 8.08 5.83
N SER A 52 -2.53 9.05 6.64
CA SER A 52 -2.89 10.46 6.50
C SER A 52 -2.04 11.20 5.46
N HIS A 53 -0.96 10.59 4.97
CA HIS A 53 -0.09 11.22 3.98
C HIS A 53 -0.84 11.59 2.69
N PRO A 54 -0.62 12.81 2.15
CA PRO A 54 -1.19 13.21 0.88
C PRO A 54 -0.80 12.24 -0.24
N GLY A 55 -1.80 11.65 -0.90
CA GLY A 55 -1.59 10.67 -1.97
C GLY A 55 -1.37 9.23 -1.49
N PHE A 56 -1.61 8.92 -0.21
CA PHE A 56 -1.60 7.54 0.27
C PHE A 56 -2.52 6.65 -0.59
N PRO A 57 -2.02 5.50 -1.10
CA PRO A 57 -2.76 4.66 -2.03
C PRO A 57 -3.76 3.75 -1.30
N SER A 58 -4.77 4.34 -0.64
CA SER A 58 -5.73 3.57 0.15
C SER A 58 -6.46 2.52 -0.72
N PRO A 59 -6.67 1.30 -0.23
CA PRO A 59 -7.42 0.27 -0.96
C PRO A 59 -8.93 0.55 -0.97
N VAL A 60 -9.39 1.50 -0.16
CA VAL A 60 -10.80 1.88 0.00
C VAL A 60 -11.00 3.35 -0.30
N ASP A 61 -12.16 3.68 -0.87
CA ASP A 61 -12.56 5.06 -1.13
C ASP A 61 -12.66 5.83 0.21
N PRO A 62 -11.90 6.93 0.40
CA PRO A 62 -11.88 7.72 1.63
C PRO A 62 -13.25 8.29 2.00
N ARG A 63 -14.16 8.45 1.02
CA ARG A 63 -15.54 8.87 1.29
C ARG A 63 -16.33 7.80 2.05
N HIS A 64 -15.88 6.54 2.00
CA HIS A 64 -16.45 5.41 2.70
C HIS A 64 -15.60 4.97 3.91
N THR A 65 -14.46 5.61 4.15
CA THR A 65 -13.72 5.42 5.41
C THR A 65 -14.31 6.32 6.49
N HIS A 66 -14.50 5.79 7.70
CA HIS A 66 -14.87 6.62 8.83
C HIS A 66 -13.74 7.62 9.10
N ALA A 67 -14.04 8.92 9.03
CA ALA A 67 -13.12 10.04 9.23
C ALA A 67 -12.64 10.19 10.70
N GLY A 68 -12.76 9.14 11.50
CA GLY A 68 -12.15 9.06 12.82
C GLY A 68 -10.83 8.34 12.65
N GLY A 69 -9.73 9.04 12.98
CA GLY A 69 -8.37 8.52 12.93
C GLY A 69 -8.38 7.07 13.35
N THR A 70 -7.95 6.21 12.43
CA THR A 70 -7.83 4.80 12.69
C THR A 70 -7.02 4.64 13.97
N ASP A 71 -7.63 4.10 15.01
CA ASP A 71 -6.99 3.63 16.23
C ASP A 71 -6.17 2.36 15.90
N LEU A 72 -5.41 2.42 14.79
CA LEU A 72 -4.63 1.34 14.20
C LEU A 72 -3.31 1.19 14.97
N SER A 73 -3.32 1.35 16.30
CA SER A 73 -2.14 1.17 17.14
C SER A 73 -0.91 1.86 16.50
N PHE A 74 0.26 1.24 16.52
CA PHE A 74 1.47 1.72 15.84
C PHE A 74 1.55 1.37 14.35
N VAL A 75 0.65 0.54 13.79
CA VAL A 75 0.80 -0.06 12.44
C VAL A 75 0.80 0.99 11.32
N GLY A 76 0.07 2.10 11.49
CA GLY A 76 0.01 3.21 10.55
C GLY A 76 0.92 4.38 10.92
N MET A 77 1.98 4.15 11.69
CA MET A 77 2.93 5.19 12.11
C MET A 77 4.28 5.00 11.44
N ASP A 78 4.98 6.11 11.24
CA ASP A 78 6.40 6.09 10.89
C ASP A 78 7.26 6.15 12.17
N ASP A 79 8.56 5.86 12.02
CA ASP A 79 9.52 6.09 13.08
C ASP A 79 9.70 7.60 13.34
N PRO A 80 9.96 8.01 14.60
CA PRO A 80 10.32 7.17 15.74
C PRO A 80 9.12 6.64 16.55
N GLU A 81 7.89 7.09 16.26
CA GLU A 81 6.73 6.77 17.09
C GLU A 81 6.32 5.29 16.95
N HIS A 82 6.42 4.73 15.75
CA HIS A 82 6.24 3.30 15.52
C HIS A 82 7.22 2.46 16.37
N ALA A 83 8.53 2.76 16.31
CA ALA A 83 9.53 2.07 17.13
C ALA A 83 9.33 2.24 18.65
N ARG A 84 8.74 3.35 19.11
CA ARG A 84 8.45 3.59 20.53
C ARG A 84 7.36 2.66 21.08
N LEU A 85 6.41 2.26 20.23
CA LEU A 85 5.19 1.53 20.61
C LEU A 85 5.22 0.04 20.26
N ARG A 86 6.24 -0.41 19.53
CA ARG A 86 6.44 -1.80 19.10
C ARG A 86 7.23 -2.62 20.12
#